data_AF-A0A2A4MTH4-F1
#
_entry.id   AF-A0A2A4MTH4-F1
#
_cell.length_a   1.000
_cell.length_b   1.000
_cell.length_c   1.000
_cell.angle_alpha   90.00
_cell.angle_beta   90.00
_cell.angle_gamma   90.00
#
_symmetry.space_group_name_H-M   'P 1'
#
loop_
_entity.id
_entity.type
_entity.pdbx_description
1 polymer ?
#
loop_
_entity_poly.entity_id
_entity_poly.type
_entity_poly.pdbx_seq_one_letter_code
_entity_poly.pdbx_strand_id
1 'polypeptide(L)' 'MLTAKAIQDSGLILAGWVANHCHTNSDNADEMIETLKQRINTPCLATVNYMEQIEKTLDIAKLTEP' A
#
# COMPACT_ATOMS: atom_id res chain seq x y z
N MET A 1 11.08 12.06 -0.96
CA MET A 1 9.95 11.24 -1.46
C MET A 1 10.52 9.92 -1.96
N LEU A 2 10.08 8.79 -1.42
CA LEU A 2 10.39 7.48 -1.98
C LEU A 2 9.39 7.22 -3.10
N THR A 3 9.86 7.14 -4.36
CA THR A 3 9.01 6.86 -5.53
C THR A 3 9.42 5.52 -6.12
N ALA A 4 8.51 4.85 -6.84
CA ALA A 4 8.82 3.63 -7.57
C ALA A 4 10.06 3.79 -8.47
N LYS A 5 10.19 4.96 -9.11
CA LYS A 5 11.34 5.36 -9.92
C LYS A 5 12.64 5.42 -9.11
N ALA A 6 12.64 6.03 -7.93
CA ALA A 6 13.84 6.15 -7.10
C ALA A 6 14.32 4.79 -6.55
N ILE A 7 13.39 3.88 -6.24
CA ILE A 7 13.71 2.51 -5.82
C ILE A 7 14.39 1.75 -6.97
N GLN A 8 13.82 1.83 -8.18
CA GLN A 8 14.39 1.21 -9.37
C GLN A 8 15.76 1.81 -9.75
N ASP A 9 15.90 3.13 -9.67
CA ASP A 9 17.16 3.85 -9.95
C ASP A 9 18.28 3.47 -8.97
N SER A 10 17.90 3.13 -7.73
CA SER A 10 18.82 2.60 -6.72
C SER A 10 19.23 1.14 -6.96
N GLY A 11 18.79 0.52 -8.06
CA GLY A 11 19.07 -0.89 -8.38
C GLY A 11 18.30 -1.90 -7.52
N LEU A 12 17.27 -1.44 -6.79
CA LEU A 12 16.46 -2.29 -5.93
C LEU A 12 15.23 -2.82 -6.69
N ILE A 13 14.83 -4.06 -6.35
CA ILE A 13 13.63 -4.67 -6.90
C ILE A 13 12.42 -4.18 -6.11
N LEU A 14 11.50 -3.51 -6.79
CA LEU A 14 10.19 -3.18 -6.23
C LEU A 14 9.29 -4.42 -6.35
N ALA A 15 9.09 -5.15 -5.25
CA ALA A 15 8.25 -6.36 -5.23
C ALA A 15 6.76 -6.06 -5.46
N GLY A 16 6.32 -4.85 -5.11
CA GLY A 16 4.96 -4.39 -5.25
C GLY A 16 4.71 -3.16 -4.38
N TRP A 17 3.47 -2.68 -4.40
CA TRP A 17 3.05 -1.50 -3.64
C TRP A 17 1.66 -1.69 -3.05
N VAL A 18 1.34 -0.92 -2.02
CA VAL A 18 0.04 -0.93 -1.33
C VAL A 18 -0.61 0.43 -1.49
N ALA A 19 -1.85 0.47 -1.98
CA ALA A 19 -2.63 1.68 -2.06
C ALA A 19 -3.25 2.01 -0.70
N ASN A 20 -2.66 2.94 0.04
CA ASN A 20 -3.17 3.35 1.35
C ASN A 20 -4.09 4.57 1.23
N HIS A 21 -5.38 4.42 1.53
CA HIS A 21 -6.33 5.52 1.60
C HIS A 21 -6.17 6.24 2.93
N CYS A 22 -5.52 7.41 2.89
CA CYS A 22 -5.27 8.21 4.10
C CYS A 22 -6.46 9.10 4.51
N HIS A 23 -7.53 9.20 3.72
CA HIS A 23 -8.69 10.04 3.99
C HIS A 23 -10.00 9.40 3.54
N THR A 24 -11.09 9.71 4.24
CA THR A 24 -12.46 9.27 3.93
C THR A 24 -12.97 9.79 2.59
N ASN A 25 -12.55 10.99 2.19
CA ASN A 25 -12.99 11.57 0.92
C ASN A 25 -12.03 11.17 -0.20
N SER A 26 -12.43 10.12 -0.93
CA SER A 26 -11.62 9.43 -1.93
C SER A 26 -12.32 9.40 -3.30
N ASP A 27 -13.06 10.46 -3.66
CA ASP A 27 -13.91 10.54 -4.86
C ASP A 27 -13.20 10.15 -6.18
N ASN A 28 -11.86 10.19 -6.23
CA ASN A 28 -11.06 9.78 -7.39
C ASN A 28 -9.92 8.80 -7.05
N ALA A 29 -9.98 8.17 -5.88
CA ALA A 29 -8.88 7.31 -5.43
C ALA A 29 -8.78 6.04 -6.29
N ASP A 30 -9.90 5.46 -6.70
CA ASP A 30 -9.92 4.32 -7.61
C ASP A 30 -9.27 4.64 -8.96
N GLU A 31 -9.65 5.76 -9.59
CA GLU A 31 -9.07 6.20 -10.87
C GLU A 31 -7.56 6.51 -10.74
N MET A 32 -7.16 7.10 -9.61
CA MET A 32 -5.74 7.31 -9.29
C MET A 32 -5.01 5.98 -9.15
N ILE A 33 -5.57 5.00 -8.44
CA ILE A 33 -4.98 3.66 -8.27
C ILE A 33 -4.86 2.96 -9.62
N GLU A 34 -5.87 3.04 -10.49
CA GLU A 34 -5.80 2.49 -11.85
C GLU A 34 -4.69 3.13 -12.67
N THR A 35 -4.57 4.46 -12.63
CA THR A 35 -3.47 5.19 -13.29
C THR A 35 -2.11 4.76 -12.75
N LEU A 36 -2.00 4.54 -11.44
CA LEU A 36 -0.77 4.06 -10.81
C LEU A 36 -0.44 2.62 -11.21
N LYS A 37 -1.44 1.73 -11.30
CA LYS A 37 -1.26 0.35 -11.80
C LYS A 37 -0.73 0.32 -13.24
N GLN A 38 -1.14 1.27 -14.08
CA GLN A 38 -0.64 1.38 -15.46
C GLN A 38 0.79 1.93 -15.53
N ARG A 39 1.19 2.79 -14.58
CA ARG A 39 2.51 3.45 -14.59
C ARG A 39 3.58 2.71 -13.80
N ILE A 40 3.18 2.01 -12.75
CA ILE A 40 4.08 1.26 -11.87
C ILE A 40 4.05 -0.19 -12.33
N ASN A 41 5.15 -0.65 -12.93
CA ASN A 41 5.28 -1.97 -13.55
C ASN A 41 5.35 -3.16 -12.56
N THR A 42 4.82 -2.98 -11.35
CA THR A 42 4.88 -3.93 -10.24
C THR A 42 3.48 -4.06 -9.63
N PRO A 43 3.11 -5.25 -9.14
CA PRO A 43 1.74 -5.51 -8.71
C PRO A 43 1.34 -4.61 -7.53
N CYS A 44 0.10 -4.14 -7.56
CA CYS A 44 -0.56 -3.60 -6.37
C CYS A 44 -0.95 -4.79 -5.48
N LEU A 45 -0.31 -4.90 -4.32
CA LEU A 45 -0.45 -6.04 -3.41
C LEU A 45 -1.75 -5.96 -2.60
N ALA A 46 -2.17 -4.75 -2.25
CA ALA A 46 -3.40 -4.51 -1.49
C ALA A 46 -3.85 -3.05 -1.61
N THR A 47 -5.12 -2.82 -1.34
CA THR A 47 -5.69 -1.51 -1.07
C THR A 47 -6.15 -1.48 0.39
N VAL A 48 -5.66 -0.51 1.15
CA VAL A 48 -6.01 -0.30 2.56
C VAL A 48 -6.95 0.88 2.63
N ASN A 49 -8.19 0.64 3.07
CA ASN A 49 -9.17 1.70 3.27
C ASN A 49 -8.82 2.56 4.48
N TYR A 50 -9.27 3.81 4.47
CA TYR A 50 -9.13 4.68 5.63
C TYR A 50 -9.85 4.08 6.84
N MET A 51 -9.12 3.88 7.93
CA MET A 51 -9.67 3.49 9.22
C MET A 51 -9.55 4.68 10.18
N GLU A 52 -10.69 5.21 10.61
CA GLU A 52 -10.76 6.28 11.62
C GLU A 52 -10.34 5.77 13.01
N GLN A 53 -10.55 4.47 13.26
CA GLN A 53 -10.12 3.76 14.45
C GLN A 53 -9.24 2.59 14.02
N ILE A 54 -7.97 2.59 14.44
CA ILE A 54 -7.15 1.37 14.35
C ILE A 54 -7.73 0.40 15.39
N GLU A 55 -8.54 -0.56 14.95
CA GLU A 55 -8.81 -1.72 15.79
C GLU A 55 -7.48 -2.45 16.00
N LYS A 56 -6.93 -2.30 17.21
CA LYS A 56 -5.77 -3.07 17.68
C LYS A 56 -6.18 -4.52 17.86
N THR A 57 -6.46 -5.23 16.79
CA THR A 57 -6.46 -6.69 16.81
C THR A 57 -5.10 -7.15 16.30
N LEU A 58 -4.08 -6.80 17.09
CA LEU A 58 -2.87 -7.60 17.14
C LEU A 58 -3.21 -8.77 18.06
N ASP A 59 -3.65 -9.89 17.48
CA ASP A 59 -3.58 -11.22 18.10
C ASP A 59 -2.10 -11.59 18.27
N ILE A 60 -1.39 -10.87 19.15
CA ILE A 60 -0.03 -11.20 19.59
C ILE A 60 0.04 -12.61 20.22
N ALA A 61 -1.10 -13.18 20.60
CA ALA A 61 -1.21 -14.56 21.06
C ALA A 61 -0.79 -15.60 20.01
N LYS A 62 -0.84 -15.30 18.70
CA LYS A 62 -0.41 -16.23 17.64
C LYS A 62 1.07 -16.11 17.25
N LEU A 63 1.81 -15.12 17.78
CA LEU A 63 3.26 -14.98 17.53
C LEU A 63 4.13 -15.60 18.63
N THR A 64 3.52 -16.17 19.66
CA THR A 64 4.21 -16.87 20.76
C THR A 64 3.53 -18.20 21.01
N GLU A 65 3.70 -19.13 20.08
CA GLU A 65 3.71 -20.56 20.41
C GLU A 65 5.14 -21.07 20.14
N PRO A 66 5.77 -21.78 21.11
CA PRO A 66 7.15 -22.26 21.04
C PRO A 66 7.38 -23.39 20.03
#